data_AF-A0A2Z6ZXC1-F1
#
_entry.id   AF-A0A2Z6ZXC1-F1
#
_cell.length_a   1.000
_cell.length_b   1.000
_cell.length_c   1.000
_cell.angle_alpha   90.00
_cell.angle_beta   90.00
_cell.angle_gamma   90.00
#
_symmetry.space_group_name_H-M   'P 1'
#
loop_
_entity.id
_entity.type
_entity.pdbx_description
1 polymer ?
#
loop_
_entity_poly.entity_id
_entity_poly.type
_entity_poly.pdbx_seq_one_letter_code
_entity_poly.pdbx_strand_id
1 'polypeptide(L)'
;YYNNAYYAKVGGISTREMNFLEVDFLFGLGFHLNVTPSTFHTYYSYLQKEMMLHPHCVTARSSKIFLSSNYEDESSHQQQHQQLAV
;
A
#
# COMPACT_ATOMS: atom_id res chain seq x y z
N TYR A 1 -1.75 10.81 -2.05
CA TYR A 1 -2.13 9.81 -1.04
C TYR A 1 -3.60 9.49 -1.20
N TYR A 2 -3.96 8.20 -1.17
CA TYR A 2 -5.36 7.76 -1.21
C TYR A 2 -5.88 7.54 0.22
N ASN A 3 -7.20 7.51 0.40
CA ASN A 3 -7.81 7.25 1.70
C ASN A 3 -8.02 5.74 1.93
N ASN A 4 -8.41 5.37 3.15
CA ASN A 4 -8.62 3.96 3.51
C ASN A 4 -9.76 3.30 2.75
N ALA A 5 -10.78 4.05 2.32
CA ALA A 5 -11.85 3.50 1.51
C ALA A 5 -11.34 3.02 0.14
N TYR A 6 -10.40 3.76 -0.46
CA TYR A 6 -9.72 3.35 -1.68
C TYR A 6 -8.86 2.11 -1.46
N TYR A 7 -8.01 2.08 -0.43
CA TYR A 7 -7.16 0.93 -0.15
C TYR A 7 -7.98 -0.32 0.21
N ALA A 8 -9.09 -0.16 0.94
CA ALA A 8 -10.01 -1.25 1.24
C ALA A 8 -10.61 -1.87 -0.04
N LYS A 9 -11.05 -1.02 -0.98
CA LYS A 9 -11.56 -1.46 -2.27
C LYS A 9 -10.52 -2.24 -3.08
N VAL A 10 -9.27 -1.74 -3.15
CA VAL A 10 -8.17 -2.43 -3.86
C VAL A 10 -7.79 -3.74 -3.17
N GLY A 11 -7.77 -3.75 -1.84
CA GLY A 11 -7.44 -4.92 -1.02
C GLY A 11 -8.56 -5.97 -0.89
N GLY A 12 -9.77 -5.69 -1.39
CA GLY A 12 -10.91 -6.60 -1.31
C GLY A 12 -11.49 -6.77 0.10
N ILE A 13 -11.31 -5.78 0.98
CA ILE A 13 -11.83 -5.78 2.35
C ILE A 13 -12.75 -4.58 2.61
N SER A 14 -13.46 -4.58 3.74
CA SER A 14 -14.31 -3.46 4.10
C SER A 14 -13.49 -2.25 4.58
N THR A 15 -14.01 -1.03 4.40
CA THR A 15 -13.36 0.18 4.97
C THR A 15 -13.25 0.11 6.48
N ARG A 16 -14.23 -0.49 7.18
CA ARG A 16 -14.16 -0.69 8.64
C ARG A 16 -12.94 -1.55 9.00
N GLU A 17 -12.73 -2.64 8.28
CA GLU A 17 -11.60 -3.54 8.50
C GLU A 17 -10.27 -2.85 8.20
N MET A 18 -10.17 -2.13 7.07
CA MET A 18 -8.96 -1.35 6.75
C MET A 18 -8.62 -0.32 7.84
N ASN A 19 -9.63 0.39 8.37
CA ASN A 19 -9.42 1.33 9.47
C ASN A 19 -8.94 0.64 10.75
N PHE A 20 -9.48 -0.55 11.07
CA PHE A 20 -9.02 -1.33 12.22
C PHE A 20 -7.57 -1.79 12.05
N LEU A 21 -7.23 -2.30 10.86
CA LEU A 21 -5.87 -2.74 10.54
C LEU A 21 -4.87 -1.58 10.57
N GLU A 22 -5.24 -0.39 10.07
CA GLU A 22 -4.38 0.79 10.16
C GLU A 22 -4.06 1.14 11.62
N VAL A 23 -5.07 1.21 12.48
CA VAL A 23 -4.88 1.55 13.89
C VAL A 23 -4.02 0.49 14.59
N ASP A 24 -4.31 -0.80 14.40
CA ASP A 24 -3.55 -1.90 14.98
C ASP A 24 -2.08 -1.88 14.53
N PHE A 25 -1.82 -1.66 13.25
CA PHE A 25 -0.48 -1.55 12.68
C PHE A 25 0.31 -0.36 13.27
N LEU A 26 -0.32 0.82 13.36
CA LEU A 26 0.33 2.01 13.91
C LEU A 26 0.72 1.84 15.38
N PHE A 27 -0.15 1.20 16.17
CA PHE A 27 0.17 0.86 17.56
C PHE A 27 1.25 -0.23 17.66
N GLY A 28 1.21 -1.24 16.79
CA GLY A 28 2.26 -2.28 16.71
C GLY A 28 3.64 -1.72 16.41
N LEU A 29 3.71 -0.64 15.61
CA LEU A 29 4.97 0.09 15.34
C LEU A 29 5.34 1.12 16.41
N GLY A 30 4.48 1.37 17.41
CA GLY A 30 4.66 2.48 18.34
C GLY A 30 4.78 3.84 17.63
N PHE A 31 4.09 3.99 16.48
CA PHE A 31 4.16 5.18 15.62
C PHE A 31 5.56 5.54 15.08
N HIS A 32 6.52 4.60 15.11
CA HIS A 32 7.87 4.83 14.60
C HIS A 32 7.94 4.64 13.07
N LEU A 33 7.33 5.58 12.32
CA LEU A 33 7.14 5.47 10.86
C LEU A 33 8.32 5.98 10.02
N ASN A 34 9.25 6.72 10.62
CA ASN A 34 10.38 7.28 9.91
C ASN A 34 11.48 6.23 9.71
N VAL A 35 11.92 6.07 8.45
CA VAL A 35 13.04 5.20 8.08
C VAL A 35 14.17 6.08 7.58
N THR A 36 15.34 5.97 8.21
CA THR A 36 16.53 6.69 7.74
C THR A 36 17.16 5.97 6.53
N PRO A 37 17.90 6.68 5.66
CA PRO A 37 18.60 6.05 4.54
C PRO A 37 19.53 4.91 4.95
N SER A 38 20.20 5.03 6.11
CA SER A 38 21.06 3.96 6.63
C SER A 38 20.24 2.74 7.05
N THR A 39 19.14 2.93 7.78
CA THR A 39 18.21 1.85 8.15
C THR A 39 17.68 1.12 6.91
N PHE A 40 17.23 1.86 5.90
CA PHE A 40 16.76 1.26 4.65
C PHE A 40 17.85 0.42 3.98
N HIS A 41 19.06 0.96 3.84
CA HIS A 41 20.16 0.25 3.18
C HIS A 41 20.53 -1.04 3.93
N THR A 42 20.59 -1.00 5.25
CA THR A 42 20.87 -2.19 6.07
C THR A 42 19.85 -3.31 5.83
N TYR A 43 18.54 -3.00 5.90
CA TYR A 43 17.50 -4.01 5.68
C TYR A 43 17.45 -4.49 4.22
N TYR A 44 17.65 -3.60 3.26
CA TYR A 44 17.70 -3.96 1.83
C TYR A 44 18.83 -4.96 1.55
N SER A 45 20.06 -4.68 2.01
CA SER A 45 21.20 -5.58 1.81
C SER A 45 21.00 -6.93 2.49
N TYR A 46 20.37 -6.94 3.67
CA TYR A 46 20.01 -8.17 4.37
C TYR A 46 19.02 -9.02 3.56
N LEU A 47 17.91 -8.41 3.10
CA LEU A 47 16.91 -9.11 2.28
C LEU A 47 17.51 -9.64 0.97
N GLN A 48 18.33 -8.84 0.28
CA GLN A 48 19.00 -9.26 -0.94
C GLN A 48 19.88 -10.49 -0.71
N LYS A 49 20.63 -10.53 0.39
CA LYS A 49 21.45 -11.69 0.75
C LYS A 49 20.59 -12.94 0.99
N GLU A 50 19.52 -12.83 1.78
CA GLU A 50 18.64 -13.97 2.08
C GLU A 50 17.97 -14.54 0.83
N MET A 51 17.52 -13.67 -0.10
CA MET A 51 16.94 -14.10 -1.37
C MET A 51 17.94 -14.85 -2.27
N MET A 52 19.23 -14.50 -2.21
CA MET A 52 20.29 -15.20 -2.96
C MET A 52 20.65 -16.55 -2.30
N LEU A 53 20.50 -16.67 -0.99
CA LEU A 53 20.75 -17.92 -0.24
C LEU A 53 19.56 -18.90 -0.33
N HIS A 54 18.34 -18.40 -0.46
CA HIS A 54 17.11 -19.19 -0.59
C HIS A 54 16.35 -18.92 -1.90
N PRO A 55 16.90 -19.29 -3.07
CA PRO A 55 16.31 -18.97 -4.38
C PRO A 55 14.95 -19.66 -4.67
N HIS A 56 14.42 -20.51 -3.78
CA HIS A 56 13.27 -21.37 -4.04
C HIS A 56 11.98 -21.05 -3.27
N CYS A 57 11.91 -19.97 -2.47
CA CYS A 57 10.62 -19.53 -1.90
C CYS A 57 9.95 -18.44 -2.73
N VAL A 58 9.87 -18.64 -4.06
CA VAL A 58 9.05 -17.82 -4.96
C VAL A 58 8.28 -18.73 -5.90
N THR A 59 7.41 -19.58 -5.36
CA THR A 59 6.42 -20.29 -6.20
C THR A 59 5.12 -20.56 -5.45
N ALA A 60 4.31 -19.52 -5.29
CA ALA A 60 2.87 -19.67 -5.45
C ALA A 60 2.48 -18.83 -6.66
N ARG A 61 1.95 -19.51 -7.67
CA ARG A 61 1.61 -18.97 -8.98
C ARG A 61 0.53 -17.89 -8.87
N SER A 62 0.88 -16.67 -9.24
CA SER A 62 0.06 -15.90 -10.18
C SER A 62 1.00 -14.97 -10.95
N SER A 63 1.48 -15.48 -12.08
CA SER A 63 2.08 -14.64 -13.11
C SER A 63 1.15 -13.46 -13.37
N LYS A 64 1.71 -12.24 -13.40
CA LYS A 64 1.05 -10.95 -13.64
C LYS A 64 0.52 -10.19 -12.41
N ILE A 65 1.36 -9.96 -11.40
CA ILE A 65 1.27 -8.67 -10.70
C ILE A 65 2.38 -7.80 -11.27
N PHE A 66 1.93 -6.87 -12.11
CA PHE A 66 2.62 -5.75 -12.72
C PHE A 66 3.77 -5.20 -11.84
N LEU A 67 5.02 -5.41 -12.26
CA LEU A 67 6.09 -4.45 -11.98
C LEU A 67 6.07 -3.29 -13.00
N SER A 68 5.05 -3.21 -13.84
CA SER A 68 4.80 -2.08 -14.72
C SER A 68 4.10 -0.97 -13.95
N SER A 69 4.92 0.03 -13.59
CA SER A 69 4.51 1.42 -13.45
C SER A 69 3.55 1.80 -14.58
N ASN A 70 2.25 1.80 -14.31
CA ASN A 70 1.24 2.44 -15.13
C ASN A 70 0.16 2.96 -14.17
N TYR A 71 0.44 4.11 -13.55
CA TYR A 71 -0.62 4.98 -13.07
C TYR A 71 -1.24 5.62 -14.31
N GLU A 72 -2.24 4.95 -14.88
CA GLU A 72 -3.16 5.59 -15.83
C GLU A 72 -4.07 6.49 -15.01
N ASP A 73 -3.85 7.80 -15.15
CA ASP A 73 -4.69 8.87 -14.61
C ASP A 73 -5.96 8.97 -15.48
N GLU A 74 -7.02 8.29 -15.04
CA GLU A 74 -8.36 8.50 -15.57
C GLU A 74 -9.34 8.52 -14.40
N SER A 75 -9.70 9.73 -13.96
CA SER A 75 -11.10 10.14 -14.07
C SER A 75 -11.31 11.55 -13.53
N SER A 76 -11.65 12.44 -14.46
CA SER A 76 -12.35 13.68 -14.20
C SER A 76 -13.74 13.39 -13.63
N HIS A 77 -13.94 13.58 -12.32
CA HIS A 77 -15.28 13.58 -11.72
C HIS A 77 -15.69 14.99 -11.29
N GLN A 78 -16.34 15.66 -12.25
CA GLN A 78 -17.60 16.39 -12.12
C GLN A 78 -17.82 17.21 -10.84
N GLN A 79 -17.46 18.49 -10.90
CA GLN A 79 -18.11 19.53 -10.12
C GLN A 79 -19.29 20.09 -10.94
N GLN A 80 -20.46 19.48 -10.81
CA GLN A 80 -21.71 20.04 -11.32
C GLN A 80 -22.73 20.17 -10.18
N HIS A 81 -23.02 21.43 -9.87
CA HIS A 81 -24.26 21.99 -9.32
C HIS A 81 -24.94 21.30 -8.13
N GLN A 82 -24.96 22.04 -7.01
CA GLN A 82 -26.24 22.33 -6.37
C GLN A 82 -26.27 23.81 -5.92
N GLN A 83 -27.00 24.63 -6.67
CA GLN A 83 -27.59 25.87 -6.17
C GLN A 83 -28.93 25.52 -5.50
N LEU A 84 -29.23 26.13 -4.34
CA LEU A 84 -30.47 26.83 -3.97
C LEU A 84 -30.88 26.72 -2.48
N ALA A 85 -31.41 27.85 -1.99
CA ALA A 85 -32.17 28.13 -0.74
C ALA A 85 -31.33 28.27 0.55
N VAL A 86 -31.33 29.38 1.30
CA VAL A 86 -32.25 30.53 1.47
C VAL A 86 -31.43 31.81 1.69
#